data_AF-A0A0P7UXG4-F1
#
_entry.id   AF-A0A0P7UXG4-F1
#
_cell.length_a   1.000
_cell.length_b   1.000
_cell.length_c   1.000
_cell.angle_alpha   90.00
_cell.angle_beta   90.00
_cell.angle_gamma   90.00
#
_symmetry.space_group_name_H-M   'P 1'
#
loop_
_entity.id
_entity.type
_entity.pdbx_description
1 polymer ?
#
loop_
_entity_poly.entity_id
_entity_poly.type
_entity_poly.pdbx_seq_one_letter_code
_entity_poly.pdbx_strand_id
1 'polypeptide(L)'
;MSVSVCQIRVTSEPQRTFFLKLDSGDDLGAGFVLVLCDGVSAWGGEVSEEDVTREARELEMEREKYVEDLWLALAGKGQKGDHTFHLSSSSPNSGTLHLSYEKVQKNISVSERTAVVLLFRNTDEQSLLGVSHDRSPYCAE
;
A
#
# COMPACT_ATOMS: atom_id res chain seq x y z
N MET A 1 12.66 -11.08 -0.88
CA MET A 1 11.21 -10.76 -0.99
C MET A 1 10.61 -10.86 0.39
N SER A 2 10.27 -9.72 0.97
CA SER A 2 9.66 -9.58 2.28
C SER A 2 8.21 -9.13 2.08
N VAL A 3 7.26 -9.95 2.51
CA VAL A 3 5.83 -9.62 2.43
C VAL A 3 5.29 -9.34 3.82
N SER A 4 4.65 -8.19 4.00
CA SER A 4 3.98 -7.80 5.23
C SER A 4 2.49 -7.54 4.96
N VAL A 5 1.63 -7.92 5.89
CA VAL A 5 0.19 -7.62 5.80
C VAL A 5 -0.23 -6.93 7.10
N CYS A 6 -0.84 -5.77 6.96
CA CYS A 6 -1.34 -4.98 8.07
C CYS A 6 -2.83 -4.65 7.87
N GLN A 7 -3.60 -4.66 8.96
CA GLN A 7 -4.95 -4.13 8.96
C GLN A 7 -4.90 -2.60 9.16
N ILE A 8 -5.51 -1.86 8.24
CA ILE A 8 -5.60 -0.40 8.32
C ILE A 8 -7.05 0.06 8.49
N ARG A 9 -7.23 1.25 9.06
CA ARG A 9 -8.54 1.91 9.19
C ARG A 9 -8.51 3.19 8.39
N VAL A 10 -9.53 3.39 7.57
CA VAL A 10 -9.65 4.55 6.69
C VAL A 10 -10.67 5.52 7.26
N THR A 11 -10.31 6.79 7.38
CA THR A 11 -11.16 7.82 8.02
C THR A 11 -12.47 8.05 7.27
N SER A 12 -12.44 7.94 5.95
CA SER A 12 -13.65 8.08 5.11
C SER A 12 -14.64 6.92 5.30
N GLU A 13 -14.15 5.74 5.67
CA GLU A 13 -14.97 4.52 5.79
C GLU A 13 -14.68 3.78 7.12
N PRO A 14 -14.99 4.38 8.29
CA PRO A 14 -14.57 3.85 9.60
C PRO A 14 -15.25 2.54 10.00
N GLN A 15 -16.34 2.18 9.30
CA GLN A 15 -17.09 0.93 9.48
C GLN A 15 -16.51 -0.22 8.65
N ARG A 16 -15.69 0.08 7.62
CA ARG A 16 -15.02 -0.93 6.80
C ARG A 16 -13.61 -1.17 7.31
N THR A 17 -13.19 -2.43 7.21
CA THR A 17 -11.84 -2.84 7.55
C THR A 17 -11.09 -3.12 6.25
N PHE A 18 -9.92 -2.53 6.11
CA PHE A 18 -9.06 -2.76 4.97
C PHE A 18 -7.80 -3.50 5.38
N PHE A 19 -7.30 -4.33 4.48
CA PHE A 19 -6.03 -5.04 4.62
C PHE A 19 -5.07 -4.50 3.57
N LEU A 20 -3.90 -4.07 4.03
CA LEU A 20 -2.83 -3.60 3.19
C LEU A 20 -1.72 -4.66 3.19
N LYS A 21 -1.50 -5.26 2.03
CA LYS A 21 -0.34 -6.10 1.76
C LYS A 21 0.74 -5.22 1.15
N LEU A 22 1.92 -5.26 1.75
CA LEU A 22 3.16 -4.65 1.28
C LEU A 22 4.10 -5.76 0.82
N ASP A 23 4.46 -5.73 -0.46
CA ASP A 23 5.44 -6.61 -1.07
C ASP A 23 6.69 -5.77 -1.37
N SER A 24 7.74 -5.98 -0.59
CA SER A 24 8.99 -5.25 -0.75
C SER A 24 10.19 -6.20 -0.87
N GLY A 25 11.29 -5.69 -1.41
CA GLY A 25 12.55 -6.41 -1.40
C GLY A 25 13.19 -6.42 -0.02
N ASP A 26 14.51 -6.32 0.01
CA ASP A 26 15.28 -6.08 1.24
C ASP A 26 15.20 -4.60 1.68
N ASP A 27 14.87 -3.71 0.76
CA ASP A 27 14.75 -2.27 0.98
C ASP A 27 13.47 -1.71 0.32
N LEU A 28 12.70 -0.90 1.07
CA LEU A 28 11.55 -0.17 0.51
C LEU A 28 12.00 0.98 -0.38
N GLY A 29 13.21 1.49 -0.17
CA GLY A 29 13.81 2.52 -1.02
C GLY A 29 14.06 2.09 -2.46
N ALA A 30 14.17 0.78 -2.73
CA ALA A 30 14.35 0.22 -4.07
C ALA A 30 13.02 0.06 -4.85
N GLY A 31 11.90 0.35 -4.21
CA GLY A 31 10.55 0.16 -4.76
C GLY A 31 9.80 -0.99 -4.10
N PHE A 32 8.47 -0.94 -4.22
CA PHE A 32 7.55 -1.88 -3.58
C PHE A 32 6.20 -1.93 -4.27
N VAL A 33 5.47 -3.01 -4.01
CA VAL A 33 4.10 -3.18 -4.49
C VAL A 33 3.16 -3.18 -3.28
N LEU A 34 2.11 -2.38 -3.37
CA LEU A 34 1.01 -2.36 -2.41
C LEU A 34 -0.22 -3.01 -3.00
N VAL A 35 -0.90 -3.82 -2.20
CA VAL A 35 -2.23 -4.34 -2.50
C VAL A 35 -3.16 -4.02 -1.34
N LEU A 36 -4.18 -3.23 -1.62
CA LEU A 36 -5.25 -2.92 -0.70
C LEU A 36 -6.44 -3.84 -0.97
N CYS A 37 -7.05 -4.40 0.07
CA CYS A 37 -8.22 -5.25 -0.04
C CYS A 37 -9.28 -4.86 1.01
N ASP A 38 -10.54 -4.76 0.60
CA ASP A 38 -11.68 -4.52 1.51
C ASP A 38 -12.46 -5.80 1.87
N GLY A 39 -11.98 -6.96 1.38
CA GLY A 39 -12.64 -8.26 1.52
C GLY A 39 -13.59 -8.61 0.37
N VAL A 40 -13.88 -7.65 -0.52
CA VAL A 40 -14.70 -7.87 -1.73
C VAL A 40 -13.91 -7.53 -2.99
N SER A 41 -13.12 -6.46 -2.97
CA SER A 41 -12.30 -6.01 -4.10
C SER A 41 -10.85 -5.81 -3.65
N ALA A 42 -9.96 -5.85 -4.64
CA ALA A 42 -8.55 -5.59 -4.44
C ALA A 42 -8.07 -4.49 -5.40
N TRP A 43 -7.13 -3.68 -4.92
CA TRP A 43 -6.46 -2.65 -5.71
C TRP A 43 -4.97 -2.75 -5.52
N GLY A 44 -4.22 -2.81 -6.63
CA GLY A 44 -2.76 -2.93 -6.64
C GLY A 44 -2.13 -1.64 -7.14
N GLY A 45 -1.01 -1.24 -6.54
CA GLY A 45 -0.16 -0.16 -7.03
C GLY A 45 1.31 -0.52 -6.85
N GLU A 46 2.11 -0.13 -7.82
CA GLU A 46 3.56 -0.27 -7.78
C GLU A 46 4.18 1.11 -7.57
N VAL A 47 5.20 1.17 -6.71
CA VAL A 47 6.00 2.36 -6.45
C VAL A 47 7.43 2.01 -6.76
N SER A 48 8.03 2.72 -7.71
CA SER A 48 9.41 2.50 -8.12
C SER A 48 10.39 3.27 -7.21
N GLU A 49 11.68 2.91 -7.23
CA GLU A 49 12.72 3.66 -6.51
C GLU A 49 12.72 5.16 -6.84
N GLU A 50 12.51 5.50 -8.11
CA GLU A 50 12.44 6.90 -8.56
C GLU A 50 11.24 7.63 -7.95
N ASP A 51 10.10 6.96 -7.81
CA ASP A 51 8.92 7.53 -7.15
C ASP A 51 9.19 7.74 -5.65
N VAL A 52 9.82 6.79 -4.98
CA VAL A 52 10.20 6.92 -3.55
C VAL A 52 11.14 8.11 -3.36
N THR A 53 12.15 8.23 -4.21
CA THR A 53 13.14 9.31 -4.13
C THR A 53 12.52 10.67 -4.47
N ARG A 54 11.62 10.70 -5.46
CA ARG A 54 10.89 11.90 -5.86
C ARG A 54 9.99 12.37 -4.74
N GLU A 55 9.16 11.50 -4.18
CA GLU A 55 8.22 11.85 -3.11
C GLU A 55 8.97 12.33 -1.86
N ALA A 56 10.04 11.64 -1.44
CA ALA A 56 10.88 12.09 -0.32
C ALA A 56 11.41 13.53 -0.54
N ARG A 57 11.82 13.85 -1.77
CA ARG A 57 12.28 15.19 -2.15
C ARG A 57 11.15 16.21 -2.16
N GLU A 58 9.97 15.85 -2.65
CA GLU A 58 8.79 16.73 -2.66
C GLU A 58 8.30 17.07 -1.24
N LEU A 59 8.50 16.14 -0.30
CA LEU A 59 8.20 16.31 1.12
C LEU A 59 9.33 17.00 1.91
N GLU A 60 10.43 17.37 1.25
CA GLU A 60 11.63 17.93 1.90
C GLU A 60 12.18 17.01 3.02
N MET A 61 12.02 15.70 2.87
CA MET A 61 12.48 14.68 3.82
C MET A 61 13.73 13.97 3.30
N GLU A 62 14.62 13.56 4.21
CA GLU A 62 15.69 12.63 3.84
C GLU A 62 15.08 11.29 3.38
N ARG A 63 15.60 10.74 2.27
CA ARG A 63 15.11 9.47 1.69
C ARG A 63 15.08 8.34 2.72
N GLU A 64 16.11 8.25 3.57
CA GLU A 64 16.19 7.24 4.64
C GLU A 64 15.07 7.43 5.68
N LYS A 65 14.76 8.68 6.03
CA LYS A 65 13.66 9.01 6.94
C LYS A 65 12.30 8.71 6.33
N TYR A 66 12.13 8.99 5.05
CA TYR A 66 10.92 8.66 4.31
C TYR A 66 10.70 7.13 4.24
N VAL A 67 11.75 6.35 3.96
CA VAL A 67 11.71 4.88 3.95
C VAL A 67 11.39 4.29 5.33
N GLU A 68 11.97 4.85 6.39
CA GLU A 68 11.64 4.45 7.77
C GLU A 68 10.15 4.70 8.08
N ASP A 69 9.62 5.86 7.67
CA ASP A 69 8.21 6.19 7.87
C ASP A 69 7.27 5.28 7.06
N LEU A 70 7.62 4.96 5.80
CA LEU A 70 6.91 3.96 4.99
C LEU A 70 6.84 2.61 5.69
N TRP A 71 7.92 2.14 6.32
CA TRP A 71 7.91 0.90 7.10
C TRP A 71 6.95 0.96 8.28
N LEU A 72 6.89 2.10 8.98
CA LEU A 72 6.00 2.28 10.13
C LEU A 72 4.54 2.34 9.70
N ALA A 73 4.23 3.08 8.63
CA ALA A 73 2.89 3.26 8.11
C ALA A 73 2.38 2.00 7.39
N LEU A 74 3.09 1.51 6.37
CA LEU A 74 2.59 0.50 5.44
C LEU A 74 2.76 -0.94 5.95
N ALA A 75 3.82 -1.24 6.70
CA ALA A 75 4.03 -2.58 7.26
C ALA A 75 3.39 -2.76 8.64
N GLY A 76 2.71 -1.74 9.17
CA GLY A 76 2.09 -1.79 10.49
C GLY A 76 3.10 -1.91 11.64
N LYS A 77 4.37 -1.56 11.41
CA LYS A 77 5.41 -1.52 12.45
C LYS A 77 5.30 -0.28 13.34
N GLY A 78 4.50 0.71 12.93
CA GLY A 78 4.20 1.90 13.71
C GLY A 78 3.33 1.63 14.93
N GLN A 79 3.34 2.56 15.89
CA GLN A 79 2.45 2.50 17.04
C GLN A 79 1.00 2.73 16.58
N LYS A 80 0.05 1.96 17.13
CA LYS A 80 -1.36 2.01 16.74
C LYS A 80 -1.94 3.40 17.03
N GLY A 81 -2.19 4.19 15.99
CA GLY A 81 -2.79 5.52 16.08
C GLY A 81 -1.89 6.69 15.67
N ASP A 82 -0.65 6.43 15.25
CA ASP A 82 0.25 7.49 14.76
C ASP A 82 0.05 7.80 13.27
N HIS A 83 -0.65 6.93 12.52
CA HIS A 83 -0.92 7.13 11.09
C HIS A 83 -2.39 6.94 10.77
N THR A 84 -2.92 7.86 9.98
CA THR A 84 -4.30 7.86 9.52
C THR A 84 -4.34 7.67 8.02
N PHE A 85 -5.18 6.76 7.54
CA PHE A 85 -5.31 6.46 6.11
C PHE A 85 -6.55 7.12 5.52
N HIS A 86 -6.38 7.64 4.31
CA HIS A 86 -7.41 8.28 3.52
C HIS A 86 -7.46 7.63 2.14
N LEU A 87 -8.66 7.27 1.71
CA LEU A 87 -8.93 6.76 0.38
C LEU A 87 -9.78 7.78 -0.37
N SER A 88 -9.34 8.13 -1.57
CA SER A 88 -10.11 8.95 -2.50
C SER A 88 -10.20 8.23 -3.83
N SER A 89 -11.40 8.06 -4.39
CA SER A 89 -11.54 7.54 -5.75
C SER A 89 -11.39 8.69 -6.74
N SER A 90 -10.56 8.52 -7.78
CA SER A 90 -10.38 9.57 -8.79
C SER A 90 -11.65 9.76 -9.65
N SER A 91 -12.48 8.73 -9.79
CA SER A 91 -13.84 8.82 -10.33
C SER A 91 -14.64 7.54 -10.07
N PRO A 92 -15.99 7.59 -9.98
CA PRO A 92 -16.81 6.44 -9.62
C PRO A 92 -16.68 5.22 -10.57
N ASN A 93 -16.18 5.41 -11.79
CA ASN A 93 -16.08 4.35 -12.81
C ASN A 93 -14.64 3.99 -13.20
N SER A 94 -13.61 4.71 -12.73
CA SER A 94 -12.24 4.51 -13.22
C SER A 94 -11.51 3.34 -12.55
N GLY A 95 -12.05 2.77 -11.46
CA GLY A 95 -11.35 1.72 -10.71
C GLY A 95 -10.03 2.18 -10.06
N THR A 96 -9.70 3.47 -10.12
CA THR A 96 -8.46 4.02 -9.54
C THR A 96 -8.75 4.62 -8.16
N LEU A 97 -8.01 4.16 -7.16
CA LEU A 97 -8.02 4.67 -5.80
C LEU A 97 -6.71 5.38 -5.49
N HIS A 98 -6.81 6.54 -4.87
CA HIS A 98 -5.68 7.24 -4.28
C HIS A 98 -5.65 6.90 -2.80
N LEU A 99 -4.65 6.14 -2.39
CA LEU A 99 -4.34 5.89 -1.00
C LEU A 99 -3.37 6.95 -0.52
N SER A 100 -3.76 7.75 0.46
CA SER A 100 -2.86 8.66 1.15
C SER A 100 -2.84 8.35 2.64
N TYR A 101 -1.70 8.57 3.28
CA TYR A 101 -1.60 8.46 4.73
C TYR A 101 -0.96 9.73 5.31
N GLU A 102 -1.34 10.01 6.54
CA GLU A 102 -0.92 11.18 7.29
C GLU A 102 -0.42 10.76 8.66
N LYS A 103 0.65 11.39 9.11
CA LYS A 103 1.20 11.18 10.45
C LYS A 103 0.53 12.11 11.44
N VAL A 104 0.00 11.56 12.53
CA VAL A 104 -0.69 12.29 13.60
C VAL A 104 0.26 12.45 14.78
N GLN A 105 0.76 13.67 15.01
CA GLN A 105 1.57 13.98 16.18
C GLN A 105 0.68 14.40 17.35
N LYS A 106 0.74 13.68 18.48
CA LYS A 106 -0.18 13.87 19.65
C LYS A 106 -0.02 15.21 20.39
N ASN A 107 0.95 16.05 20.05
CA ASN A 107 1.28 17.27 20.80
C ASN A 107 0.79 18.57 20.13
N ILE A 108 0.45 18.56 18.85
CA ILE A 108 -0.15 19.68 18.10
C ILE A 108 -0.94 19.03 16.94
N SER A 109 -2.23 19.33 16.75
CA SER A 109 -3.07 18.70 15.71
C SER A 109 -2.71 19.17 14.28
N VAL A 110 -1.45 19.00 13.89
CA VAL A 110 -0.97 19.19 12.53
C VAL A 110 -1.00 17.83 11.87
N SER A 111 -1.84 17.69 10.85
CA SER A 111 -1.89 16.51 9.98
C SER A 111 -0.95 16.80 8.82
N GLU A 112 0.21 16.16 8.81
CA GLU A 112 1.19 16.29 7.74
C GLU A 112 0.97 15.14 6.76
N ARG A 113 0.63 15.47 5.51
CA ARG A 113 0.46 14.48 4.46
C ARG A 113 1.81 13.86 4.15
N THR A 114 1.91 12.54 4.29
CA THR A 114 3.20 11.86 4.25
C THR A 114 3.43 11.09 2.96
N ALA A 115 2.41 10.58 2.28
CA ALA A 115 2.58 10.06 0.91
C ALA A 115 1.24 9.85 0.18
N VAL A 116 1.33 9.64 -1.14
CA VAL A 116 0.19 9.26 -1.98
C VAL A 116 0.60 8.10 -2.89
N VAL A 117 -0.19 7.03 -2.88
CA VAL A 117 -0.01 5.90 -3.79
C VAL A 117 -1.26 5.74 -4.64
N LEU A 118 -1.05 5.64 -5.95
CA LEU A 118 -2.09 5.30 -6.92
C LEU A 118 -2.29 3.79 -6.96
N LEU A 119 -3.50 3.35 -6.68
CA LEU A 119 -3.90 1.95 -6.71
C LEU A 119 -4.94 1.74 -7.82
N PHE A 120 -4.73 0.73 -8.65
CA PHE A 120 -5.65 0.34 -9.72
C PHE A 120 -6.43 -0.90 -9.31
N ARG A 121 -7.73 -0.91 -9.61
CA ARG A 121 -8.59 -2.06 -9.31
C ARG A 121 -8.06 -3.28 -10.04
N ASN A 122 -7.80 -4.33 -9.27
CA ASN A 122 -7.44 -5.60 -9.83
C ASN A 122 -8.72 -6.25 -10.35
N THR A 123 -8.88 -6.28 -11.68
CA THR A 123 -10.01 -6.97 -12.35
C THR A 123 -9.76 -8.46 -12.56
N ASP A 124 -8.55 -8.92 -12.28
CA ASP A 124 -8.11 -10.30 -12.47
C ASP A 124 -8.27 -11.08 -11.16
N GLU A 125 -9.46 -11.60 -10.92
CA GLU A 125 -9.79 -12.46 -9.77
C GLU A 125 -8.92 -13.75 -9.69
N GLN A 126 -8.09 -14.02 -10.72
CA GLN A 126 -7.24 -15.21 -10.82
C GLN A 126 -5.77 -15.01 -10.41
N SER A 127 -5.31 -13.77 -10.14
CA SER A 127 -3.88 -13.54 -9.85
C SER A 127 -3.54 -13.51 -8.34
N LEU A 128 -4.55 -13.43 -7.47
CA LEU A 128 -4.36 -13.38 -6.00
C LEU A 128 -4.12 -14.76 -5.36
N LEU A 129 -4.39 -15.84 -6.09
CA LEU A 129 -4.06 -17.20 -5.69
C LEU A 129 -2.94 -17.65 -6.61
N GLY A 130 -1.71 -17.76 -6.09
CA GLY A 130 -0.59 -18.40 -6.76
C GLY A 130 -0.83 -19.90 -6.97
N VAL A 131 -1.87 -20.26 -7.72
CA VAL A 131 -2.04 -21.61 -8.26
C VAL A 131 -1.26 -21.62 -9.57
N SER A 132 0.02 -21.98 -9.47
CA SER A 132 0.74 -22.52 -10.63
C SER A 132 -0.09 -23.70 -11.12
N HIS A 133 -0.78 -23.52 -12.24
CA HIS A 133 -1.33 -24.63 -12.99
C HIS A 133 -0.12 -25.35 -13.59
N ASP A 134 0.46 -26.28 -12.83
CA ASP A 134 1.39 -27.26 -13.37
C ASP A 134 0.59 -28.14 -14.32
N ARG A 135 0.50 -27.68 -15.56
CA ARG A 135 -0.09 -28.42 -16.66
C ARG A 135 1.01 -29.35 -17.17
N SER A 136 1.30 -30.40 -16.40
CA SER A 136 2.12 -31.51 -16.87
C SER A 136 1.37 -32.24 -18.00
N PRO A 137 1.93 -32.34 -19.23
CA PRO A 137 1.29 -33.03 -20.32
C PRO A 137 2.01 -34.34 -20.64
N TYR A 138 2.23 -35.25 -19.69
CA TYR A 138 2.70 -36.60 -20.02
C TYR A 138 2.25 -37.62 -18.97
N CYS A 139 1.26 -38.44 -19.32
CA CYS A 139 1.23 -39.87 -19.03
C CYS A 139 0.26 -40.51 -20.04
N ALA A 140 0.85 -40.97 -21.14
CA ALA A 140 0.24 -42.01 -21.97
C ALA A 140 0.77 -43.34 -21.44
N GLU A 141 -0.14 -44.19 -20.95
CA GLU A 141 -0.01 -45.66 -20.96
C GLU A 141 -1.36 -46.25 -21.34
#